data_AF-B4WHB0-F1
#
_entry.id   AF-B4WHB0-F1
#
_cell.length_a   1.000
_cell.length_b   1.000
_cell.length_c   1.000
_cell.angle_alpha   90.00
_cell.angle_beta   90.00
_cell.angle_gamma   90.00
#
_symmetry.space_group_name_H-M   'P 1'
#
loop_
_entity.id
_entity.type
_entity.pdbx_description
1 polymer ?
#
loop_
_entity_poly.entity_id
_entity_poly.type
_entity_poly.pdbx_seq_one_letter_code
_entity_poly.pdbx_strand_id
1 'polypeptide(L)' 'MTPVNPNAKFPIWEYLSQPIGQANYTVIVNPRKYWRQSKLRHIERCWITSYVPQGRTMR' A
#
# COMPACT_ATOMS: atom_id res chain seq x y z
N MET A 1 14.03 -12.26 2.32
CA MET A 1 12.77 -12.49 1.58
C MET A 1 11.65 -12.62 2.59
N THR A 2 10.84 -11.59 2.81
CA THR A 2 9.67 -11.67 3.70
C THR A 2 8.60 -12.54 3.05
N PRO A 3 7.91 -13.40 3.81
CA PRO A 3 6.93 -14.31 3.25
C PRO A 3 5.79 -13.52 2.61
N VAL A 4 5.49 -13.84 1.34
CA VAL A 4 4.22 -13.43 0.71
C VAL A 4 3.12 -14.03 1.56
N ASN A 5 2.40 -13.21 2.31
CA ASN A 5 1.31 -13.69 3.15
C ASN A 5 0.20 -14.25 2.24
N PRO A 6 -0.03 -15.57 2.21
CA PRO A 6 -1.04 -16.17 1.33
C PRO A 6 -2.47 -15.78 1.76
N ASN A 7 -2.62 -15.22 2.96
CA ASN A 7 -3.88 -14.71 3.52
C ASN A 7 -4.09 -13.20 3.32
N ALA A 8 -3.37 -12.55 2.40
CA ALA A 8 -3.70 -11.18 2.01
C ALA A 8 -5.12 -11.18 1.41
N LYS A 9 -6.11 -10.76 2.20
CA LYS A 9 -7.51 -10.62 1.79
C LYS A 9 -7.69 -9.31 1.04
N PHE A 10 -8.56 -9.33 0.03
CA PHE A 10 -8.91 -8.11 -0.71
C PHE A 10 -9.50 -7.08 0.26
N PRO A 11 -9.03 -5.81 0.27
CA PRO A 11 -9.43 -4.82 1.24
C PRO A 11 -10.67 -4.12 0.67
N ILE A 12 -11.82 -4.77 0.83
CA ILE A 12 -13.11 -4.31 0.28
C ILE A 12 -13.40 -2.87 0.74
N TRP A 13 -13.17 -2.59 2.02
CA TRP A 13 -13.41 -1.27 2.59
C TRP A 13 -12.53 -0.18 1.97
N GLU A 14 -11.22 -0.41 1.80
CA GLU A 14 -10.33 0.57 1.17
C GLU A 14 -10.64 0.77 -0.33
N TYR A 15 -11.16 -0.27 -0.99
CA TYR A 15 -11.60 -0.18 -2.38
C TYR A 15 -12.85 0.70 -2.52
N LEU A 16 -13.82 0.54 -1.62
CA LEU A 16 -15.06 1.32 -1.63
C LEU A 16 -14.87 2.74 -1.09
N SER A 17 -13.89 2.96 -0.22
CA SER A 17 -13.55 4.28 0.32
C SER A 17 -12.61 5.09 -0.58
N GLN A 18 -12.46 4.71 -1.86
CA GLN A 18 -11.67 5.52 -2.79
C GLN A 18 -12.28 6.92 -2.88
N PRO A 19 -11.46 7.99 -2.79
CA PRO A 19 -11.97 9.34 -2.95
C PRO A 19 -12.36 9.58 -4.41
N ILE A 20 -13.67 9.56 -4.66
CA ILE A 20 -14.24 9.80 -5.99
C ILE A 20 -14.25 11.31 -6.25
N GLY A 21 -13.61 11.75 -7.34
CA GLY A 21 -13.64 13.15 -7.77
C GLY A 21 -12.52 14.05 -7.26
N GLN A 22 -11.49 13.50 -6.60
CA GLN A 22 -10.29 14.29 -6.28
C GLN A 22 -9.35 14.37 -7.50
N ALA A 23 -8.99 15.58 -7.92
CA ALA A 23 -8.11 15.81 -9.07
C ALA A 23 -6.73 15.11 -8.95
N ASN A 24 -6.27 14.92 -7.71
CA ASN A 24 -4.98 14.28 -7.41
C ASN A 24 -5.09 12.77 -7.15
N TYR A 25 -6.28 12.17 -7.24
CA TYR A 25 -6.48 10.74 -6.98
C TYR A 25 -7.12 10.03 -8.16
N THR A 26 -6.38 9.10 -8.76
CA THR A 26 -6.93 8.23 -9.81
C THR A 26 -7.76 7.12 -9.18
N VAL A 27 -9.08 7.24 -9.29
CA VAL A 27 -10.04 6.19 -8.91
C VAL A 27 -9.80 4.94 -9.75
N ILE A 28 -9.70 3.78 -9.11
CA ILE A 28 -9.48 2.50 -9.79
C ILE A 28 -10.76 1.68 -9.64
N VAL A 29 -11.60 1.72 -10.67
CA VAL A 29 -12.87 0.97 -10.77
C VAL A 29 -12.71 -0.51 -11.11
N ASN A 30 -11.52 -0.94 -11.54
CA ASN A 30 -11.28 -2.36 -11.79
C ASN A 30 -10.72 -3.02 -10.51
N PRO A 31 -11.45 -3.96 -9.87
CA PRO A 31 -11.05 -4.55 -8.60
C PRO A 31 -9.74 -5.36 -8.71
N ARG A 32 -9.48 -6.02 -9.85
CA ARG A 32 -8.22 -6.74 -10.07
C ARG A 32 -7.04 -5.77 -10.17
N LYS A 33 -7.23 -4.63 -10.84
CA LYS A 33 -6.20 -3.58 -10.98
C LYS A 33 -5.91 -2.95 -9.62
N TYR A 34 -6.95 -2.62 -8.85
CA TYR A 34 -6.80 -2.11 -7.49
C TYR A 34 -6.04 -3.09 -6.60
N TRP A 35 -6.37 -4.38 -6.66
CA TRP A 35 -5.70 -5.39 -5.84
C TRP A 35 -4.20 -5.48 -6.10
N ARG A 36 -3.79 -5.42 -7.37
CA ARG A 36 -2.37 -5.37 -7.74
C ARG A 36 -1.70 -4.12 -7.17
N GLN A 37 -2.33 -2.95 -7.33
CA GLN A 37 -1.80 -1.68 -6.82
C GLN A 37 -1.70 -1.66 -5.29
N SER A 38 -2.69 -2.21 -4.60
CA SER A 38 -2.72 -2.31 -3.14
C SER A 38 -1.55 -3.13 -2.61
N LYS A 39 -1.23 -4.25 -3.27
CA LYS A 39 -0.07 -5.08 -2.91
C LYS A 39 1.26 -4.35 -3.14
N LEU A 40 1.40 -3.65 -4.26
CA LEU A 40 2.60 -2.84 -4.54
C LEU A 40 2.80 -1.76 -3.47
N ARG A 41 1.75 -0.99 -3.16
CA ARG A 41 1.81 0.04 -2.10
C ARG A 41 2.18 -0.53 -0.73
N HIS A 42 1.70 -1.73 -0.42
CA HIS A 42 2.06 -2.39 0.83
C HIS A 42 3.57 -2.73 0.86
N ILE A 43 4.09 -3.30 -0.23
CA ILE A 43 5.53 -3.59 -0.37
C ILE A 43 6.36 -2.30 -0.29
N GLU A 44 5.96 -1.24 -0.99
CA GLU A 44 6.63 0.07 -0.94
C GLU A 44 6.69 0.62 0.48
N ARG A 45 5.58 0.56 1.24
CA ARG A 45 5.56 0.97 2.65
C ARG A 45 6.53 0.15 3.49
N CYS A 46 6.50 -1.18 3.38
CA CYS A 46 7.43 -2.05 4.10
C CYS A 46 8.89 -1.79 3.71
N TRP A 47 9.14 -1.46 2.44
CA TRP A 47 10.46 -1.13 1.92
C TRP A 47 10.98 0.18 2.54
N ILE A 48 10.14 1.22 2.59
CA ILE A 48 10.47 2.50 3.24
C ILE A 48 10.67 2.31 4.75
N THR A 49 9.81 1.54 5.43
CA THR A 49 9.92 1.28 6.88
C THR A 49 11.18 0.48 7.24
N SER A 50 11.67 -0.38 6.35
CA SER A 50 12.92 -1.12 6.58
C SER A 50 14.17 -0.23 6.51
N TYR A 51 14.04 0.99 5.96
CA TYR A 51 15.12 1.98 5.95
C TYR A 51 15.10 2.79 7.25
N VAL A 52 15.72 2.24 8.30
CA VAL A 52 16.11 3.03 9.48
C VAL A 52 17.51 3.58 9.21
N PRO A 53 17.69 4.88 8.89
CA PRO A 53 19.03 5.47 8.90
C PRO A 53 19.55 5.37 10.33
N GLN A 54 20.62 4.60 10.56
CA GLN A 54 21.32 4.47 11.85
C GLN A 54 22.06 5.76 12.27
N GLY A 55 21.46 6.94 12.04
CA GLY A 55 22.20 8.20 11.98
C GLY A 55 21.72 9.32 12.90
N ARG A 56 20.77 9.11 13.83
CA ARG A 56 20.43 10.11 14.86
C ARG A 56 20.00 9.49 16.18
N THR A 57 20.93 8.82 16.86
CA THR A 57 21.04 8.99 18.32
C THR A 57 21.63 10.38 18.56
N MET A 58 20.77 11.40 18.65
CA MET A 58 21.13 12.65 19.32
C MET A 58 20.76 12.46 20.79
N ARG A 59 21.79 12.33 21.61
CA ARG A 59 21.76 12.51 23.06
C ARG A 59 21.46 13.96 23.40
#